data_AF-A0A970TKT8-F1
#
_entry.id   AF-A0A970TKT8-F1
#
_cell.length_a   1.000
_cell.length_b   1.000
_cell.length_c   1.000
_cell.angle_alpha   90.00
_cell.angle_beta   90.00
_cell.angle_gamma   90.00
#
_symmetry.space_group_name_H-M   'P 1'
#
loop_
_entity.id
_entity.type
_entity.pdbx_description
1 polymer ?
#
loop_
_entity_poly.entity_id
_entity_poly.type
_entity_poly.pdbx_seq_one_letter_code
_entity_poly.pdbx_strand_id
1 'polypeptide(L)'
;MFRENVKMSWENIFANKMRSFLTVLGIIIGVMAVITLITVMQSATKEVTGQFEALGAGTVSVRAPGTPLKRGLSESDLKEIAALENVSGISPEITTGLSVVYGRSLQEDVSIEGYGFTYFSRNNATVARGRPLLPPDEEQKSLVCVIDRTLSEKLLGGTDPLLKEILINGMRFRIVGILADPESENVMSQFAGANENGKVLMPYTTLMRLLKQDLVGQISVYILDTARADETVEALEAVLKKAFNYKDNSYSVINLESLLDAMNTMLSLMTGLLAGIAAISLLVGGIGIMNMMLVSVTERTNEIGLRKALGARPASIQVQFLLESIMLSFIGGIIGLILGLSASYGLCRLLDIPFSLSLGAIMLGVGFSGAVGIIFGWAPARKASNLNPIDALRSV
;
A
#
# COMPACT_ATOMS: atom_id res chain seq x y z
N MET A 1 -44.92 -20.65 0.45
CA MET A 1 -44.33 -20.12 -0.80
C MET A 1 -42.84 -19.76 -0.71
N PHE A 2 -42.40 -18.66 -0.07
CA PHE A 2 -40.96 -18.28 -0.14
C PHE A 2 -40.02 -19.32 0.49
N ARG A 3 -40.35 -19.85 1.68
CA ARG A 3 -39.60 -20.96 2.32
C ARG A 3 -39.62 -22.26 1.51
N GLU A 4 -40.73 -22.57 0.84
CA GLU A 4 -40.83 -23.77 -0.01
C GLU A 4 -40.03 -23.63 -1.29
N ASN A 5 -39.99 -22.43 -1.89
CA ASN A 5 -39.16 -22.15 -3.07
C ASN A 5 -37.67 -22.31 -2.75
N VAL A 6 -37.21 -21.82 -1.59
CA VAL A 6 -35.81 -22.02 -1.14
C VAL A 6 -35.50 -23.51 -0.91
N LYS A 7 -36.42 -24.25 -0.28
CA LYS A 7 -36.24 -25.69 -0.02
C LYS A 7 -36.18 -26.50 -1.32
N MET A 8 -37.08 -26.23 -2.26
CA MET A 8 -37.08 -26.89 -3.57
C MET A 8 -35.83 -26.54 -4.39
N SER A 9 -35.37 -25.29 -4.39
CA SER A 9 -34.12 -24.93 -5.06
C SER A 9 -32.92 -25.68 -4.49
N TRP A 10 -32.85 -25.87 -3.17
CA TRP A 10 -31.78 -26.63 -2.53
C TRP A 10 -31.76 -28.11 -2.98
N GLU A 11 -32.90 -28.80 -2.97
CA GLU A 11 -33.01 -30.20 -3.38
C GLU A 11 -32.62 -30.40 -4.86
N ASN A 12 -32.91 -29.42 -5.72
CA ASN A 12 -32.61 -29.48 -7.15
C ASN A 12 -31.13 -29.30 -7.48
N ILE A 13 -30.44 -28.39 -6.77
CA ILE A 13 -29.00 -28.18 -6.93
C ILE A 13 -28.24 -29.49 -6.65
N PHE A 14 -28.70 -30.27 -5.67
CA PHE A 14 -28.09 -31.55 -5.27
C PHE A 14 -28.44 -32.74 -6.18
N ALA A 15 -29.48 -32.64 -7.01
CA ALA A 15 -29.84 -33.69 -7.97
C ALA A 15 -28.84 -33.80 -9.13
N ASN A 16 -28.27 -32.68 -9.59
CA ASN A 16 -27.31 -32.61 -10.70
C ASN A 16 -25.92 -32.10 -10.25
N LYS A 17 -25.30 -32.81 -9.31
CA LYS A 17 -24.06 -32.40 -8.60
C LYS A 17 -22.92 -31.94 -9.51
N MET A 18 -22.63 -32.66 -10.59
CA MET A 18 -21.50 -32.33 -11.48
C MET A 18 -21.73 -31.01 -12.22
N ARG A 19 -22.95 -30.78 -12.72
CA ARG A 19 -23.29 -29.59 -13.51
C ARG A 19 -23.39 -28.36 -12.63
N SER A 20 -24.07 -28.49 -11.48
CA SER A 20 -24.15 -27.41 -10.48
C SER A 20 -22.79 -27.04 -9.92
N PHE A 21 -21.90 -28.02 -9.71
CA PHE A 21 -20.53 -27.75 -9.27
C PHE A 21 -19.74 -26.96 -10.32
N LEU A 22 -19.76 -27.40 -11.59
CA LEU A 22 -19.03 -26.74 -12.68
C LEU A 22 -19.51 -25.30 -12.94
N THR A 23 -20.79 -24.99 -12.77
CA THR A 23 -21.29 -23.62 -12.92
C THR A 23 -20.93 -22.73 -11.76
N VAL A 24 -21.06 -23.23 -10.53
CA VAL A 24 -20.69 -22.48 -9.33
C VAL A 24 -19.17 -22.25 -9.28
N LEU A 25 -18.36 -23.18 -9.82
CA LEU A 25 -16.91 -23.04 -9.90
C LEU A 25 -16.46 -21.77 -10.63
N GLY A 26 -17.11 -21.39 -11.73
CA GLY A 26 -16.79 -20.16 -12.45
C GLY A 26 -17.01 -18.90 -11.60
N ILE A 27 -18.07 -18.88 -10.79
CA ILE A 27 -18.36 -17.79 -9.85
C ILE A 27 -17.35 -17.80 -8.70
N ILE A 28 -17.05 -18.97 -8.15
CA ILE A 28 -16.06 -19.12 -7.07
C ILE A 28 -14.72 -18.55 -7.53
N ILE A 29 -14.21 -18.97 -8.68
CA ILE A 29 -12.92 -18.51 -9.21
C ILE A 29 -12.97 -17.02 -9.50
N GLY A 30 -14.04 -16.51 -10.10
CA GLY A 30 -14.21 -15.09 -10.38
C GLY A 30 -14.18 -14.24 -9.11
N VAL A 31 -15.04 -14.54 -8.14
CA VAL A 31 -15.13 -13.80 -6.86
C VAL A 31 -13.83 -13.94 -6.05
N MET A 32 -13.25 -15.15 -6.00
CA MET A 32 -11.96 -15.39 -5.35
C MET A 32 -10.86 -14.52 -5.97
N ALA A 33 -10.75 -14.47 -7.30
CA ALA A 33 -9.76 -13.66 -7.99
C ALA A 33 -9.94 -12.17 -7.72
N VAL A 34 -11.19 -11.65 -7.79
CA VAL A 34 -11.49 -10.25 -7.49
C VAL A 34 -11.01 -9.88 -6.08
N ILE A 35 -11.41 -10.68 -5.10
CA ILE A 35 -11.12 -10.40 -3.69
C ILE A 35 -9.63 -10.52 -3.42
N THR A 36 -8.99 -11.54 -3.97
CA THR A 36 -7.54 -11.75 -3.79
C THR A 36 -6.74 -10.59 -4.36
N LEU A 37 -6.98 -10.25 -5.62
CA LEU A 37 -6.22 -9.22 -6.31
C LEU A 37 -6.42 -7.84 -5.65
N ILE A 38 -7.67 -7.44 -5.37
CA ILE A 38 -7.94 -6.12 -4.79
C ILE A 38 -7.44 -6.03 -3.35
N THR A 39 -7.61 -7.08 -2.53
CA THR A 39 -7.17 -7.05 -1.13
C THR A 39 -5.65 -7.00 -1.01
N VAL A 40 -4.93 -7.77 -1.83
CA VAL A 40 -3.46 -7.76 -1.87
C VAL A 40 -2.96 -6.40 -2.36
N MET A 41 -3.55 -5.86 -3.44
CA MET A 41 -3.19 -4.54 -3.94
C MET A 41 -3.40 -3.45 -2.88
N GLN A 42 -4.54 -3.44 -2.18
CA GLN A 42 -4.79 -2.44 -1.15
C GLN A 42 -3.90 -2.61 0.08
N SER A 43 -3.56 -3.85 0.45
CA SER A 43 -2.60 -4.11 1.53
C SER A 43 -1.22 -3.57 1.16
N ALA A 44 -0.77 -3.82 -0.08
CA ALA A 44 0.48 -3.28 -0.61
C ALA A 44 0.45 -1.75 -0.71
N THR A 45 -0.66 -1.16 -1.20
CA THR A 45 -0.86 0.29 -1.24
C THR A 45 -0.72 0.88 0.16
N LYS A 46 -1.41 0.32 1.16
CA LYS A 46 -1.42 0.84 2.52
C LYS A 46 -0.03 0.78 3.17
N GLU A 47 0.71 -0.29 2.92
CA GLU A 47 2.09 -0.42 3.38
C GLU A 47 2.97 0.67 2.77
N VAL A 48 2.91 0.82 1.45
CA VAL A 48 3.69 1.84 0.73
C VAL A 48 3.31 3.25 1.19
N THR A 49 2.02 3.59 1.24
CA THR A 49 1.57 4.92 1.69
C THR A 49 1.92 5.17 3.15
N GLY A 50 1.83 4.16 4.03
CA GLY A 50 2.24 4.29 5.43
C GLY A 50 3.72 4.63 5.59
N GLN A 51 4.60 4.04 4.75
CA GLN A 51 6.03 4.39 4.73
C GLN A 51 6.25 5.85 4.31
N PHE A 52 5.48 6.36 3.36
CA PHE A 52 5.56 7.77 2.93
C PHE A 52 4.93 8.73 3.94
N GLU A 53 3.84 8.36 4.60
CA GLU A 53 3.26 9.13 5.71
C GLU A 53 4.25 9.26 6.88
N ALA A 54 5.04 8.21 7.16
CA ALA A 54 6.09 8.23 8.16
C ALA A 54 7.24 9.20 7.83
N LEU A 55 7.47 9.50 6.54
CA LEU A 55 8.40 10.55 6.11
C LEU A 55 7.83 11.97 6.32
N GLY A 56 6.56 12.07 6.73
CA GLY A 56 5.86 13.29 7.09
C GLY A 56 5.20 13.95 5.89
N ALA A 57 3.87 14.03 5.92
CA ALA A 57 3.11 14.94 5.05
C ALA A 57 3.61 16.38 5.22
N GLY A 58 3.77 17.11 4.12
CA GLY A 58 4.33 18.47 4.13
C GLY A 58 5.86 18.54 4.13
N THR A 59 6.57 17.47 3.74
CA THR A 59 8.02 17.51 3.52
C THR A 59 8.34 17.63 2.03
N VAL A 60 9.15 18.62 1.67
CA VAL A 60 9.73 18.80 0.35
C VAL A 60 11.20 18.44 0.37
N SER A 61 11.58 17.45 -0.43
CA SER A 61 12.97 17.04 -0.59
C SER A 61 13.63 17.82 -1.71
N VAL A 62 14.72 18.51 -1.40
CA VAL A 62 15.56 19.19 -2.38
C VAL A 62 16.87 18.47 -2.50
N ARG A 63 17.21 18.08 -3.73
CA ARG A 63 18.53 17.55 -4.08
C ARG A 63 19.23 18.55 -4.97
N ALA A 64 20.41 18.96 -4.56
CA ALA A 64 21.21 19.99 -5.22
C ALA A 64 22.60 19.43 -5.54
N PRO A 65 22.74 18.57 -6.58
CA PRO A 65 24.07 18.15 -7.06
C PRO A 65 24.94 19.35 -7.47
N GLY A 66 24.29 20.47 -7.83
CA GLY A 66 24.91 21.74 -8.12
C GLY A 66 25.51 21.79 -9.51
N THR A 67 26.51 22.65 -9.67
CA THR A 67 27.22 22.92 -10.91
C THR A 67 28.71 22.62 -10.75
N PRO A 68 29.50 22.58 -11.84
CA PRO A 68 30.96 22.45 -11.74
C PRO A 68 31.62 23.52 -10.85
N LEU A 69 30.99 24.70 -10.71
CA LEU A 69 31.49 25.83 -9.92
C LEU A 69 31.00 25.82 -8.46
N LYS A 70 29.85 25.20 -8.18
CA LYS A 70 29.22 25.16 -6.85
C LYS A 70 28.49 23.83 -6.66
N ARG A 71 29.06 22.92 -5.88
CA ARG A 71 28.53 21.56 -5.65
C ARG A 71 27.71 21.50 -4.35
N GLY A 72 26.51 22.07 -4.40
CA GLY A 72 25.57 22.10 -3.27
C GLY A 72 25.23 23.52 -2.80
N LEU A 73 24.49 23.59 -1.70
CA LEU A 73 23.98 24.81 -1.08
C LEU A 73 24.94 25.30 0.02
N SER A 74 25.20 26.60 0.05
CA SER A 74 25.97 27.24 1.12
C SER A 74 25.09 27.63 2.30
N GLU A 75 25.70 27.93 3.45
CA GLU A 75 24.97 28.37 4.65
C GLU A 75 24.05 29.59 4.40
N SER A 76 24.46 30.49 3.50
CA SER A 76 23.63 31.62 3.05
C SER A 76 22.35 31.17 2.35
N ASP A 77 22.44 30.16 1.48
CA ASP A 77 21.28 29.65 0.73
C ASP A 77 20.32 28.95 1.70
N LEU A 78 20.86 28.20 2.67
CA LEU A 78 20.06 27.55 3.71
C LEU A 78 19.27 28.58 4.53
N LYS A 79 19.88 29.71 4.88
CA LYS A 79 19.19 30.80 5.59
C LYS A 79 18.10 31.46 4.74
N GLU A 80 18.34 31.65 3.44
CA GLU A 80 17.34 32.21 2.52
C GLU A 80 16.13 31.26 2.36
N ILE A 81 16.37 29.95 2.27
CA ILE A 81 15.32 28.92 2.22
C ILE A 81 14.53 28.86 3.54
N ALA A 82 15.23 28.88 4.68
CA ALA A 82 14.59 28.83 5.99
C ALA A 82 13.73 30.07 6.30
N ALA A 83 13.95 31.20 5.61
CA ALA A 83 13.22 32.45 5.81
C ALA A 83 11.95 32.57 4.95
N LEU A 84 11.62 31.58 4.14
CA LEU A 84 10.39 31.57 3.33
C LEU A 84 9.14 31.48 4.23
N GLU A 85 8.07 32.22 3.87
CA GLU A 85 6.90 32.45 4.72
C GLU A 85 6.17 31.17 5.18
N ASN A 86 6.09 30.15 4.32
CA ASN A 86 5.39 28.88 4.61
C ASN A 86 6.34 27.73 4.99
N VAL A 87 7.60 28.04 5.31
CA VAL A 87 8.60 27.05 5.74
C VAL A 87 8.68 27.05 7.26
N SER A 88 8.34 25.91 7.87
CA SER A 88 8.44 25.71 9.33
C SER A 88 9.88 25.52 9.79
N GLY A 89 10.74 25.03 8.90
CA GLY A 89 12.13 24.72 9.18
C GLY A 89 12.74 23.86 8.09
N ILE A 90 14.06 23.73 8.17
CA ILE A 90 14.86 22.95 7.22
C ILE A 90 15.74 21.96 7.96
N SER A 91 16.05 20.84 7.30
CA SER A 91 17.04 19.88 7.76
C SER A 91 17.98 19.52 6.61
N PRO A 92 19.20 20.09 6.59
CA PRO A 92 20.30 19.57 5.79
C PRO A 92 20.52 18.08 6.04
N GLU A 93 20.87 17.34 4.99
CA GLU A 93 21.12 15.90 5.05
C GLU A 93 22.43 15.55 4.36
N ILE A 94 23.25 14.76 5.06
CA ILE A 94 24.53 14.25 4.55
C ILE A 94 24.65 12.78 4.97
N THR A 95 24.84 11.89 4.01
CA THR A 95 25.01 10.46 4.29
C THR A 95 26.32 9.96 3.70
N THR A 96 27.08 9.20 4.47
CA THR A 96 28.36 8.63 4.06
C THR A 96 28.62 7.30 4.75
N GLY A 97 29.35 6.38 4.11
CA GLY A 97 29.81 5.14 4.72
C GLY A 97 31.20 5.33 5.32
N LEU A 98 31.36 5.08 6.62
CA LEU A 98 32.66 5.16 7.31
C LEU A 98 32.85 4.00 8.29
N SER A 99 34.10 3.72 8.62
CA SER A 99 34.42 2.76 9.67
C SER A 99 34.24 3.36 11.06
N VAL A 100 33.69 2.56 11.97
CA VAL A 100 33.51 2.90 13.38
C VAL A 100 34.30 1.92 14.25
N VAL A 101 35.05 2.45 15.22
CA VAL A 101 35.92 1.67 16.11
C VAL A 101 35.51 1.87 17.56
N TYR A 102 35.44 0.78 18.30
CA TYR A 102 35.32 0.78 19.76
C TYR A 102 36.28 -0.23 20.38
N GLY A 103 37.28 0.23 21.12
CA GLY A 103 38.29 -0.64 21.72
C GLY A 103 39.06 -1.45 20.66
N ARG A 104 38.80 -2.76 20.59
CA ARG A 104 39.38 -3.67 19.58
C ARG A 104 38.39 -4.09 18.49
N SER A 105 37.14 -3.65 18.60
CA SER A 105 36.07 -3.95 17.63
C SER A 105 36.06 -2.89 16.53
N LEU A 106 35.99 -3.33 15.28
CA LEU A 106 35.90 -2.50 14.09
C LEU A 106 34.65 -2.92 13.32
N GLN A 107 33.85 -1.96 12.92
CA GLN A 107 32.78 -2.15 11.93
C GLN A 107 33.09 -1.27 10.72
N GLU A 108 33.12 -1.88 9.56
CA GLU A 108 33.34 -1.20 8.28
C GLU A 108 31.99 -0.85 7.64
N ASP A 109 31.99 0.12 6.72
CA ASP A 109 30.81 0.53 5.97
C ASP A 109 29.59 0.85 6.84
N VAL A 110 29.75 1.51 7.98
CA VAL A 110 28.62 1.95 8.81
C VAL A 110 27.99 3.19 8.19
N SER A 111 26.66 3.27 8.13
CA SER A 111 25.95 4.44 7.60
C SER A 111 26.06 5.60 8.60
N ILE A 112 26.79 6.65 8.26
CA ILE A 112 26.89 7.88 9.04
C ILE A 112 25.98 8.92 8.41
N GLU A 113 24.93 9.30 9.13
CA GLU A 113 23.87 10.19 8.68
C GLU A 113 23.90 11.48 9.51
N GLY A 114 24.03 12.61 8.82
CA GLY A 114 24.09 13.95 9.39
C GLY A 114 22.79 14.69 9.10
N TYR A 115 22.06 15.06 10.15
CA TYR A 115 20.78 15.77 10.02
C TYR A 115 20.80 17.11 10.76
N GLY A 116 19.95 18.04 10.32
CA GLY A 116 19.63 19.26 11.07
C GLY A 116 18.64 19.00 12.20
N PHE A 117 18.61 19.87 13.21
CA PHE A 117 17.77 19.73 14.39
C PHE A 117 16.28 19.61 14.05
N THR A 118 15.81 20.30 13.01
CA THR A 118 14.40 20.24 12.58
C THR A 118 13.95 18.80 12.33
N TYR A 119 14.81 17.96 11.77
CA TYR A 119 14.54 16.53 11.59
C TYR A 119 14.24 15.83 12.92
N PHE A 120 15.07 16.02 13.93
CA PHE A 120 14.88 15.41 15.26
C PHE A 120 13.64 15.95 15.98
N SER A 121 13.34 17.23 15.83
CA SER A 121 12.15 17.84 16.43
C SER A 121 10.83 17.32 15.81
N ARG A 122 10.87 17.00 14.51
CA ARG A 122 9.72 16.45 13.76
C ARG A 122 9.62 14.94 13.90
N ASN A 123 10.75 14.26 14.03
CA ASN A 123 10.86 12.81 14.17
C ASN A 123 11.16 12.41 15.64
N ASN A 124 10.33 12.90 16.57
CA ASN A 124 10.54 12.71 18.02
C ASN A 124 10.52 11.24 18.49
N ALA A 125 9.99 10.32 17.67
CA ALA A 125 9.88 8.89 17.99
C ALA A 125 11.19 8.10 17.78
N THR A 126 12.27 8.74 17.34
CA THR A 126 13.45 8.01 16.86
C THR A 126 14.36 7.47 17.97
N VAL A 127 14.26 7.90 19.24
CA VAL A 127 15.22 7.51 20.31
C VAL A 127 14.57 6.65 21.39
N ALA A 128 14.98 5.39 21.50
CA ALA A 128 14.49 4.46 22.53
C ALA A 128 15.17 4.64 23.89
N ARG A 129 16.45 5.02 23.92
CA ARG A 129 17.19 5.28 25.17
C ARG A 129 18.12 6.47 25.04
N GLY A 130 18.35 7.18 26.15
CA GLY A 130 19.22 8.36 26.19
C GLY A 130 18.46 9.63 25.82
N ARG A 131 19.09 10.51 25.04
CA ARG A 131 18.50 11.77 24.56
C ARG A 131 18.65 11.93 23.04
N PRO A 132 17.73 12.64 22.38
CA PRO A 132 17.94 13.07 21.00
C PRO A 132 19.02 14.15 20.90
N LEU A 133 19.43 14.45 19.67
CA LEU A 133 20.28 15.59 19.37
C LEU A 133 19.51 16.90 19.57
N LEU A 134 20.16 17.87 20.20
CA LEU A 134 19.55 19.15 20.60
C LEU A 134 20.15 20.29 19.77
N PRO A 135 19.49 21.47 19.69
CA PRO A 135 20.01 22.60 18.92
C PRO A 135 21.44 23.02 19.31
N PRO A 136 21.82 23.04 20.61
CA PRO A 136 23.20 23.35 20.99
C PRO A 136 24.24 22.34 20.48
N ASP A 137 23.86 21.08 20.24
CA ASP A 137 24.79 20.09 19.68
C ASP A 137 25.18 20.45 18.24
N GLU A 138 24.22 20.98 17.47
CA GLU A 138 24.42 21.45 16.11
C GLU A 138 25.20 22.77 16.06
N GLU A 139 24.79 23.76 16.86
CA GLU A 139 25.42 25.09 16.94
C GLU A 139 26.90 24.99 17.35
N GLN A 140 27.21 24.16 18.34
CA GLN A 140 28.56 23.99 18.88
C GLN A 140 29.39 22.96 18.10
N LYS A 141 28.82 22.31 17.08
CA LYS A 141 29.45 21.20 16.33
C LYS A 141 29.96 20.12 17.31
N SER A 142 29.11 19.77 18.27
CA SER A 142 29.42 18.84 19.34
C SER A 142 29.74 17.46 18.77
N LEU A 143 30.76 16.81 19.31
CA LEU A 143 31.17 15.45 18.94
C LEU A 143 30.30 14.42 19.68
N VAL A 144 29.01 14.44 19.39
CA VAL A 144 28.01 13.53 19.95
C VAL A 144 27.29 12.78 18.83
N CYS A 145 26.82 11.57 19.13
CA CYS A 145 26.07 10.77 18.17
C CYS A 145 24.98 9.93 18.84
N VAL A 146 24.02 9.51 18.04
CA VAL A 146 23.00 8.53 18.37
C VAL A 146 23.23 7.32 17.48
N ILE A 147 23.19 6.10 18.02
CA ILE A 147 23.47 4.88 17.26
C ILE A 147 22.22 4.00 17.19
N ASP A 148 22.09 3.18 16.16
CA ASP A 148 21.06 2.15 16.14
C ASP A 148 21.43 0.95 17.03
N ARG A 149 20.46 0.05 17.20
CA ARG A 149 20.63 -1.16 18.00
C ARG A 149 21.63 -2.13 17.36
N THR A 150 21.57 -2.30 16.05
CA THR A 150 22.45 -3.19 15.27
C THR A 150 23.92 -2.86 15.50
N LEU A 151 24.29 -1.58 15.38
CA LEU A 151 25.65 -1.13 15.61
C LEU A 151 26.05 -1.27 17.08
N SER A 152 25.14 -0.97 18.01
CA SER A 152 25.39 -1.13 19.44
C SER A 152 25.74 -2.58 19.81
N GLU A 153 24.97 -3.54 19.29
CA GLU A 153 25.20 -4.97 19.55
C GLU A 153 26.52 -5.45 18.92
N LYS A 154 26.77 -5.09 17.65
CA LYS A 154 27.99 -5.47 16.92
C LYS A 154 29.29 -4.86 17.48
N LEU A 155 29.27 -3.60 17.93
CA LEU A 155 30.47 -2.93 18.47
C LEU A 155 30.70 -3.19 19.96
N LEU A 156 29.64 -3.21 20.78
CA LEU A 156 29.76 -3.19 22.25
C LEU A 156 29.36 -4.50 22.92
N GLY A 157 28.90 -5.50 22.18
CA GLY A 157 28.67 -6.86 22.70
C GLY A 157 27.67 -6.94 23.85
N GLY A 158 26.67 -6.04 23.89
CA GLY A 158 25.65 -5.98 24.95
C GLY A 158 26.00 -5.11 26.16
N THR A 159 27.14 -4.42 26.15
CA THR A 159 27.44 -3.40 27.18
C THR A 159 26.63 -2.14 26.95
N ASP A 160 26.21 -1.44 28.02
CA ASP A 160 25.51 -0.16 27.89
C ASP A 160 26.33 0.84 27.05
N PRO A 161 25.80 1.30 25.89
CA PRO A 161 26.52 2.19 24.99
C PRO A 161 26.48 3.66 25.43
N LEU A 162 25.56 4.04 26.33
CA LEU A 162 25.37 5.44 26.69
C LEU A 162 26.64 6.02 27.34
N LEU A 163 26.95 7.27 26.95
CA LEU A 163 28.10 8.06 27.40
C LEU A 163 29.47 7.50 27.02
N LYS A 164 29.55 6.38 26.32
CA LYS A 164 30.81 5.85 25.80
C LYS A 164 31.26 6.60 24.56
N GLU A 165 32.57 6.54 24.31
CA GLU A 165 33.18 7.15 23.14
C GLU A 165 33.50 6.09 22.07
N ILE A 166 33.10 6.38 20.84
CA ILE A 166 33.45 5.62 19.63
C ILE A 166 34.33 6.47 18.73
N LEU A 167 35.24 5.82 17.99
CA LEU A 167 36.08 6.50 17.01
C LEU A 167 35.40 6.43 15.64
N ILE A 168 35.21 7.59 15.00
CA ILE A 168 34.70 7.68 13.64
C ILE A 168 35.69 8.53 12.85
N ASN A 169 36.35 7.91 11.87
CA ASN A 169 37.35 8.56 11.00
C ASN A 169 38.38 9.40 11.81
N GLY A 170 38.91 8.81 12.88
CA GLY A 170 39.95 9.39 13.74
C GLY A 170 39.46 10.32 14.86
N MET A 171 38.18 10.72 14.88
CA MET A 171 37.61 11.58 15.92
C MET A 171 36.78 10.79 16.93
N ARG A 172 36.80 11.20 18.20
CA ARG A 172 36.01 10.57 19.27
C ARG A 172 34.63 11.22 19.38
N PHE A 173 33.59 10.41 19.26
CA PHE A 173 32.20 10.81 19.41
C PHE A 173 31.59 10.13 20.62
N ARG A 174 30.87 10.90 21.44
CA ARG A 174 30.16 10.39 22.60
C ARG A 174 28.74 9.97 22.23
N ILE A 175 28.38 8.73 22.58
CA ILE A 175 27.04 8.20 22.37
C ILE A 175 26.08 8.84 23.39
N VAL A 176 25.07 9.55 22.91
CA VAL A 176 24.06 10.22 23.75
C VAL A 176 22.68 9.57 23.70
N GLY A 177 22.46 8.71 22.70
CA GLY A 177 21.20 7.98 22.56
C GLY A 177 21.34 6.72 21.71
N ILE A 178 20.30 5.89 21.80
CA ILE A 178 20.10 4.69 20.97
C ILE A 178 18.77 4.85 20.25
N LEU A 179 18.76 4.62 18.93
CA LEU A 179 17.53 4.70 18.16
C LEU A 179 16.53 3.62 18.58
N ALA A 180 15.24 3.92 18.47
CA ALA A 180 14.22 2.89 18.47
C ALA A 180 14.41 2.04 17.22
N ASP A 181 14.30 0.71 17.37
CA ASP A 181 14.18 -0.17 16.21
C ASP A 181 12.96 0.32 15.43
N PRO A 182 13.09 0.62 14.13
CA PRO A 182 11.92 0.98 13.35
C PRO A 182 10.98 -0.24 13.39
N GLU A 183 9.80 -0.10 14.01
CA GLU A 183 8.80 -1.19 14.11
C GLU A 183 8.33 -1.68 12.73
N SER A 184 8.71 -0.97 11.66
CA SER A 184 8.76 -1.47 10.29
C SER A 184 10.21 -1.40 9.82
N GLU A 185 10.84 -2.56 9.61
CA GLU A 185 11.89 -2.64 8.59
C GLU A 185 11.25 -2.15 7.29
N ASN A 186 11.42 -0.86 6.98
CA ASN A 186 10.82 -0.27 5.80
C ASN A 186 11.28 -1.13 4.61
N VAL A 187 10.35 -1.58 3.77
CA VAL A 187 10.69 -2.36 2.57
C VAL A 187 11.66 -1.56 1.68
N MET A 188 11.58 -0.22 1.74
CA MET A 188 12.55 0.71 1.17
C MET A 188 13.97 0.55 1.74
N SER A 189 14.12 0.23 3.03
CA SER A 189 15.42 -0.06 3.66
C SER A 189 16.00 -1.38 3.13
N GLN A 190 15.19 -2.43 2.95
CA GLN A 190 15.66 -3.68 2.31
C GLN A 190 16.02 -3.47 0.82
N PHE A 191 15.27 -2.64 0.08
CA PHE A 191 15.58 -2.30 -1.33
C PHE A 191 16.75 -1.32 -1.50
N ALA A 192 16.99 -0.44 -0.52
CA ALA A 192 18.11 0.51 -0.53
C ALA A 192 19.43 -0.09 0.00
N GLY A 193 19.44 -1.38 0.34
CA GLY A 193 20.55 -2.03 1.01
C GLY A 193 20.63 -1.57 2.45
N ALA A 194 19.72 -2.07 3.29
CA ALA A 194 19.72 -1.84 4.73
C ALA A 194 21.12 -2.17 5.19
N ASN A 195 21.82 -1.15 5.67
CA ASN A 195 23.23 -1.29 5.91
C ASN A 195 23.38 -2.27 7.07
N GLU A 196 23.78 -3.51 6.76
CA GLU A 196 23.79 -4.62 7.73
C GLU A 196 24.66 -4.28 8.94
N ASN A 197 25.60 -3.35 8.78
CA ASN A 197 26.55 -2.90 9.79
C ASN A 197 26.01 -1.79 10.72
N GLY A 198 24.78 -1.33 10.49
CA GLY A 198 24.08 -0.37 11.33
C GLY A 198 24.31 1.10 10.94
N LYS A 199 23.80 1.99 11.79
CA LYS A 199 23.69 3.43 11.52
C LYS A 199 24.12 4.30 12.71
N VAL A 200 24.68 5.47 12.39
CA VAL A 200 25.02 6.53 13.34
C VAL A 200 24.41 7.84 12.86
N LEU A 201 23.64 8.51 13.73
CA LEU A 201 23.13 9.85 13.51
C LEU A 201 23.97 10.87 14.30
N MET A 202 24.30 11.99 13.66
CA MET A 202 24.98 13.12 14.30
C MET A 202 24.51 14.45 13.70
N PRO A 203 24.83 15.61 14.31
CA PRO A 203 24.50 16.89 13.70
C PRO A 203 25.20 17.04 12.34
N TYR A 204 24.49 17.50 11.32
CA TYR A 204 25.06 17.66 9.97
C TYR A 204 26.29 18.58 9.98
N THR A 205 26.29 19.62 10.82
CA THR A 205 27.42 20.55 10.99
C THR A 205 28.68 19.84 11.48
N THR A 206 28.53 18.83 12.34
CA THR A 206 29.63 17.99 12.83
C THR A 206 30.14 17.07 11.73
N LEU A 207 29.24 16.48 10.93
CA LEU A 207 29.62 15.61 9.80
C LEU A 207 30.29 16.39 8.66
N MET A 208 29.81 17.59 8.34
CA MET A 208 30.48 18.52 7.41
C MET A 208 31.92 18.80 7.82
N ARG A 209 32.15 19.08 9.12
CA ARG A 209 33.49 19.28 9.66
C ARG A 209 34.35 18.02 9.53
N LEU A 210 33.77 16.84 9.79
CA LEU A 210 34.47 15.56 9.67
C LEU A 210 34.89 15.28 8.21
N LEU A 211 34.02 15.58 7.24
CA LEU A 211 34.26 15.38 5.81
C LEU A 211 35.02 16.53 5.13
N LYS A 212 35.27 17.63 5.85
CA LYS A 212 35.87 18.87 5.31
C LYS A 212 35.06 19.41 4.12
N GLN A 213 33.73 19.41 4.25
CA GLN A 213 32.79 19.93 3.27
C GLN A 213 32.06 21.15 3.81
N ASP A 214 31.87 22.16 2.96
CA ASP A 214 31.21 23.43 3.33
C ASP A 214 29.88 23.64 2.58
N LEU A 215 29.49 22.68 1.74
CA LEU A 215 28.27 22.71 0.94
C LEU A 215 27.41 21.49 1.22
N VAL A 216 26.09 21.67 1.16
CA VAL A 216 25.10 20.61 1.40
C VAL A 216 24.44 20.22 0.08
N GLY A 217 24.45 18.94 -0.26
CA GLY A 217 23.84 18.42 -1.50
C GLY A 217 22.37 18.02 -1.38
N GLN A 218 21.84 17.88 -0.17
CA GLN A 218 20.47 17.43 0.08
C GLN A 218 19.88 18.14 1.30
N ILE A 219 18.62 18.54 1.20
CA ILE A 219 17.91 19.22 2.29
C ILE A 219 16.43 18.82 2.27
N SER A 220 15.89 18.53 3.45
CA SER A 220 14.45 18.40 3.67
C SER A 220 13.89 19.74 4.15
N VAL A 221 12.84 20.23 3.49
CA VAL A 221 12.13 21.47 3.83
C VAL A 221 10.76 21.09 4.37
N TYR A 222 10.43 21.56 5.57
CA TYR A 222 9.15 21.26 6.22
C TYR A 222 8.19 22.43 6.02
N ILE A 223 7.04 22.16 5.44
CA ILE A 223 5.99 23.14 5.14
C ILE A 223 5.05 23.29 6.35
N LEU A 224 4.60 24.52 6.63
CA LEU A 224 3.60 24.80 7.68
C LEU A 224 2.18 24.43 7.24
N ASP A 225 1.78 24.90 6.06
CA ASP A 225 0.46 24.71 5.47
C ASP A 225 0.59 24.02 4.10
N THR A 226 0.20 22.75 4.04
CA THR A 226 0.30 21.93 2.82
C THR A 226 -0.64 22.40 1.72
N ALA A 227 -1.72 23.13 2.03
CA ALA A 227 -2.61 23.70 1.02
C ALA A 227 -1.91 24.76 0.14
N ARG A 228 -0.81 25.34 0.64
CA ARG A 228 0.05 26.30 -0.08
C ARG A 228 1.38 25.68 -0.51
N ALA A 229 1.45 24.35 -0.60
CA ALA A 229 2.69 23.65 -0.93
C ALA A 229 3.23 24.06 -2.31
N ASP A 230 2.36 24.17 -3.34
CA ASP A 230 2.77 24.54 -4.69
C ASP A 230 3.40 25.93 -4.75
N GLU A 231 2.77 26.94 -4.12
CA GLU A 231 3.32 28.30 -3.99
C GLU A 231 4.68 28.29 -3.26
N THR A 232 4.81 27.45 -2.24
CA THR A 232 6.05 27.31 -1.47
C THR A 232 7.16 26.66 -2.30
N VAL A 233 6.81 25.66 -3.10
CA VAL A 233 7.74 25.00 -4.04
C VAL A 233 8.21 25.99 -5.10
N GLU A 234 7.32 26.81 -5.67
CA GLU A 234 7.70 27.86 -6.63
C GLU A 234 8.67 28.88 -6.02
N ALA A 235 8.38 29.36 -4.80
CA ALA A 235 9.25 30.28 -4.07
C ALA A 235 10.62 29.64 -3.76
N LEU A 236 10.62 28.38 -3.34
CA LEU A 236 11.83 27.60 -3.10
C LEU A 236 12.67 27.43 -4.37
N GLU A 237 12.03 27.10 -5.50
CA GLU A 237 12.71 27.01 -6.79
C GLU A 237 13.33 28.34 -7.22
N ALA A 238 12.69 29.48 -6.94
CA ALA A 238 13.25 30.80 -7.23
C ALA A 238 14.55 31.05 -6.45
N VAL A 239 14.58 30.69 -5.16
CA VAL A 239 15.80 30.75 -4.34
C VAL A 239 16.88 29.82 -4.89
N LEU A 240 16.54 28.59 -5.25
CA LEU A 240 17.48 27.61 -5.81
C LEU A 240 18.03 28.05 -7.18
N LYS A 241 17.20 28.60 -8.07
CA LYS A 241 17.63 29.18 -9.36
C LYS A 241 18.69 30.25 -9.14
N LYS A 242 18.43 31.19 -8.22
CA LYS A 242 19.39 32.25 -7.86
C LYS A 242 20.68 31.66 -7.28
N ALA A 243 20.59 30.68 -6.38
CA ALA A 243 21.74 30.04 -5.74
C ALA A 243 22.70 29.34 -6.72
N PHE A 244 22.19 28.89 -7.88
CA PHE A 244 22.96 28.22 -8.95
C PHE A 244 23.11 29.06 -10.23
N ASN A 245 22.96 30.39 -10.14
CA ASN A 245 23.11 31.32 -11.27
C ASN A 245 22.24 30.96 -12.49
N TYR A 246 20.98 30.57 -12.24
CA TYR A 246 19.97 30.24 -13.27
C TYR A 246 20.39 29.12 -14.22
N LYS A 247 21.28 28.24 -13.77
CA LYS A 247 21.71 27.09 -14.56
C LYS A 247 20.73 25.92 -14.40
N ASP A 248 20.22 25.44 -15.52
CA ASP A 248 19.33 24.29 -15.57
C ASP A 248 19.97 23.02 -14.97
N ASN A 249 19.12 22.11 -14.49
CA ASN A 249 19.50 20.81 -13.94
C ASN A 249 20.51 20.86 -12.78
N SER A 250 20.63 21.99 -12.08
CA SER A 250 21.51 22.15 -10.91
C SER A 250 20.89 21.61 -9.61
N TYR A 251 19.56 21.49 -9.59
CA TYR A 251 18.77 21.03 -8.45
C TYR A 251 17.52 20.29 -8.93
N SER A 252 16.91 19.53 -8.03
CA SER A 252 15.60 18.91 -8.20
C SER A 252 14.81 19.04 -6.90
N VAL A 253 13.56 19.47 -7.00
CA VAL A 253 12.62 19.57 -5.89
C VAL A 253 11.57 18.48 -6.04
N ILE A 254 11.34 17.71 -4.98
CA ILE A 254 10.34 16.64 -4.94
C ILE A 254 9.40 16.94 -3.77
N ASN A 255 8.16 17.27 -4.09
CA ASN A 255 7.07 17.31 -3.11
C ASN A 255 6.57 15.88 -2.87
N LEU A 256 6.71 15.41 -1.63
CA LEU A 256 6.33 14.04 -1.27
C LEU A 256 4.81 13.82 -1.39
N GLU A 257 4.01 14.86 -1.18
CA GLU A 257 2.55 14.81 -1.31
C GLU A 257 2.11 14.62 -2.76
N SER A 258 2.69 15.38 -3.70
CA SER A 258 2.44 15.19 -5.13
C SER A 258 2.86 13.80 -5.62
N LEU A 259 3.94 13.25 -5.04
CA LEU A 259 4.37 11.86 -5.32
C LEU A 259 3.32 10.86 -4.82
N LEU A 260 2.83 11.02 -3.58
CA LEU A 260 1.78 10.20 -3.00
C LEU A 260 0.50 10.22 -3.85
N ASP A 261 0.09 11.41 -4.31
CA ASP A 261 -1.08 11.56 -5.17
C ASP A 261 -0.91 10.88 -6.53
N ALA A 262 0.26 11.01 -7.14
CA ALA A 262 0.59 10.32 -8.38
C ALA A 262 0.56 8.79 -8.20
N MET A 263 1.10 8.29 -7.07
CA MET A 263 1.07 6.86 -6.73
C MET A 263 -0.37 6.37 -6.49
N ASN A 264 -1.17 7.12 -5.72
CA ASN A 264 -2.57 6.79 -5.48
C ASN A 264 -3.38 6.74 -6.79
N THR A 265 -3.11 7.68 -7.71
CA THR A 265 -3.72 7.70 -9.04
C THR A 265 -3.33 6.45 -9.85
N MET A 266 -2.05 6.09 -9.85
CA MET A 266 -1.55 4.90 -10.53
C MET A 266 -2.13 3.61 -9.93
N LEU A 267 -2.22 3.51 -8.60
CA LEU A 267 -2.80 2.37 -7.89
C LEU A 267 -4.31 2.24 -8.14
N SER A 268 -5.01 3.36 -8.23
CA SER A 268 -6.42 3.41 -8.62
C SER A 268 -6.62 2.88 -10.05
N LEU A 269 -5.78 3.31 -11.00
CA LEU A 269 -5.81 2.82 -12.38
C LEU A 269 -5.55 1.30 -12.45
N MET A 270 -4.55 0.80 -11.73
CA MET A 270 -4.26 -0.64 -11.64
C MET A 270 -5.42 -1.41 -11.01
N THR A 271 -6.02 -0.88 -9.95
CA THR A 271 -7.20 -1.47 -9.32
C THR A 271 -8.37 -1.54 -10.30
N GLY A 272 -8.60 -0.49 -11.09
CA GLY A 272 -9.62 -0.46 -12.14
C GLY A 272 -9.38 -1.49 -13.24
N LEU A 273 -8.13 -1.66 -13.69
CA LEU A 273 -7.75 -2.68 -14.67
C LEU A 273 -8.04 -4.10 -14.13
N LEU A 274 -7.60 -4.39 -12.92
CA LEU A 274 -7.81 -5.70 -12.28
C LEU A 274 -9.30 -5.96 -12.05
N ALA A 275 -10.07 -4.96 -11.63
CA ALA A 275 -11.52 -5.03 -11.51
C ALA A 275 -12.18 -5.32 -12.87
N GLY A 276 -11.68 -4.76 -13.97
CA GLY A 276 -12.14 -5.05 -15.32
C GLY A 276 -11.89 -6.51 -15.74
N ILE A 277 -10.69 -7.04 -15.51
CA ILE A 277 -10.34 -8.44 -15.80
C ILE A 277 -11.21 -9.40 -14.96
N ALA A 278 -11.39 -9.06 -13.68
CA ALA A 278 -12.29 -9.74 -12.77
C ALA A 278 -13.75 -9.74 -13.26
N ALA A 279 -14.25 -8.60 -13.73
CA ALA A 279 -15.60 -8.48 -14.28
C ALA A 279 -15.81 -9.37 -15.51
N ILE A 280 -14.83 -9.45 -16.41
CA ILE A 280 -14.86 -10.37 -17.57
C ILE A 280 -14.92 -11.83 -17.09
N SER A 281 -14.09 -12.20 -16.11
CA SER A 281 -14.07 -13.56 -15.54
C SER A 281 -15.44 -13.93 -14.93
N LEU A 282 -16.08 -12.97 -14.25
CA LEU A 282 -17.41 -13.19 -13.69
C LEU A 282 -18.50 -13.27 -14.76
N LEU A 283 -18.36 -12.52 -15.86
CA LEU A 283 -19.26 -12.60 -17.01
C LEU A 283 -19.24 -14.00 -17.61
N VAL A 284 -18.05 -14.60 -17.78
CA VAL A 284 -17.89 -16.00 -18.22
C VAL A 284 -18.58 -16.96 -17.25
N GLY A 285 -18.41 -16.76 -15.94
CA GLY A 285 -19.15 -17.53 -14.92
C GLY A 285 -20.67 -17.36 -15.03
N GLY A 286 -21.15 -16.14 -15.27
CA GLY A 286 -22.56 -15.82 -15.48
C GLY A 286 -23.18 -16.49 -16.71
N ILE A 287 -22.46 -16.52 -17.83
CA ILE A 287 -22.88 -17.29 -19.02
C ILE A 287 -23.04 -18.77 -18.68
N GLY A 288 -22.16 -19.31 -17.82
CA GLY A 288 -22.27 -20.66 -17.29
C GLY A 288 -23.59 -20.90 -16.56
N ILE A 289 -24.00 -19.98 -15.66
CA ILE A 289 -25.30 -20.04 -14.97
C ILE A 289 -26.43 -20.03 -15.99
N MET A 290 -26.41 -19.09 -16.93
CA MET A 290 -27.46 -18.96 -17.94
C MET A 290 -27.64 -20.25 -18.75
N ASN A 291 -26.54 -20.83 -19.23
CA ASN A 291 -26.59 -22.07 -20.03
C ASN A 291 -27.12 -23.25 -19.22
N MET A 292 -26.65 -23.42 -17.98
CA MET A 292 -27.13 -24.48 -17.11
C MET A 292 -28.61 -24.32 -16.78
N MET A 293 -29.07 -23.09 -16.53
CA MET A 293 -30.47 -22.80 -16.28
C MET A 293 -31.33 -23.04 -17.53
N LEU A 294 -30.86 -22.69 -18.73
CA LEU A 294 -31.59 -23.00 -19.98
C LEU A 294 -31.77 -24.51 -20.16
N VAL A 295 -30.72 -25.30 -19.91
CA VAL A 295 -30.78 -26.76 -19.98
C VAL A 295 -31.72 -27.31 -18.89
N SER A 296 -31.66 -26.78 -17.66
CA SER A 296 -32.56 -27.18 -16.58
C SER A 296 -34.02 -26.86 -16.91
N VAL A 297 -34.32 -25.74 -17.56
CA VAL A 297 -35.68 -25.40 -17.99
C VAL A 297 -36.16 -26.40 -19.05
N THR A 298 -35.30 -26.80 -19.99
CA THR A 298 -35.67 -27.80 -21.00
C THR A 298 -35.90 -29.19 -20.39
N GLU A 299 -35.06 -29.62 -19.45
CA GLU A 299 -35.22 -30.90 -18.74
C GLU A 299 -36.51 -30.94 -17.91
N ARG A 300 -36.94 -29.78 -17.38
CA ARG A 300 -38.11 -29.66 -16.48
C ARG A 300 -39.35 -29.10 -17.18
N THR A 301 -39.39 -29.11 -18.50
CA THR A 301 -40.49 -28.55 -19.30
C THR A 301 -41.85 -29.16 -18.90
N ASN A 302 -41.92 -30.48 -18.73
CA ASN A 302 -43.14 -31.20 -18.33
C ASN A 302 -43.62 -30.80 -16.93
N GLU A 303 -42.69 -30.68 -15.97
CA GLU A 303 -42.98 -30.27 -14.58
C GLU A 303 -43.57 -28.84 -14.55
N ILE A 304 -42.98 -27.93 -15.33
CA ILE A 304 -43.43 -26.54 -15.45
C ILE A 304 -44.81 -26.47 -16.13
N GLY A 305 -45.02 -27.26 -17.18
CA GLY A 305 -46.29 -27.38 -17.89
C GLY A 305 -47.43 -27.85 -16.98
N LEU A 306 -47.18 -28.87 -16.18
CA LEU A 306 -48.14 -29.40 -15.20
C LEU A 306 -48.49 -28.35 -14.14
N ARG A 307 -47.49 -27.64 -13.57
CA ARG A 307 -47.74 -26.57 -12.59
C ARG A 307 -48.60 -25.45 -13.16
N LYS A 308 -48.38 -25.06 -14.40
CA LYS A 308 -49.18 -24.03 -15.08
C LYS A 308 -50.59 -24.51 -15.40
N ALA A 309 -50.75 -25.77 -15.83
CA ALA A 309 -52.06 -26.37 -16.04
C ALA A 309 -52.91 -26.43 -14.76
N LEU A 310 -52.25 -26.58 -13.61
CA LEU A 310 -52.87 -26.53 -12.27
C LEU A 310 -53.08 -25.09 -11.73
N GLY A 311 -52.78 -24.06 -12.53
CA GLY A 311 -53.09 -22.66 -12.21
C GLY A 311 -51.93 -21.82 -11.65
N ALA A 312 -50.68 -22.31 -11.70
CA ALA A 312 -49.52 -21.50 -11.29
C ALA A 312 -49.36 -20.25 -12.18
N ARG A 313 -49.29 -19.06 -11.57
CA ARG A 313 -49.08 -17.80 -12.30
C ARG A 313 -47.68 -17.78 -12.95
N PRO A 314 -47.51 -17.26 -14.18
CA PRO A 314 -46.19 -17.13 -14.83
C PRO A 314 -45.13 -16.46 -13.93
N ALA A 315 -45.51 -15.40 -13.22
CA ALA A 315 -44.62 -14.70 -12.29
C ALA A 315 -44.10 -15.60 -11.15
N SER A 316 -44.90 -16.57 -10.68
CA SER A 316 -44.47 -17.48 -9.61
C SER A 316 -43.37 -18.44 -10.08
N ILE A 317 -43.47 -18.92 -11.32
CA ILE A 317 -42.45 -19.75 -11.98
C ILE A 317 -41.18 -18.91 -12.23
N GLN A 318 -41.33 -17.68 -12.69
CA GLN A 318 -40.20 -16.79 -12.92
C GLN A 318 -39.41 -16.53 -11.63
N VAL A 319 -40.10 -16.21 -10.53
CA VAL A 319 -39.46 -15.98 -9.22
C VAL A 319 -38.76 -17.23 -8.70
N GLN A 320 -39.31 -18.43 -8.93
CA GLN A 320 -38.67 -19.69 -8.53
C GLN A 320 -37.30 -19.88 -9.21
N PHE A 321 -37.25 -19.80 -10.55
CA PHE A 321 -36.00 -19.98 -11.29
C PHE A 321 -35.00 -18.83 -11.08
N LEU A 322 -35.50 -17.61 -10.86
CA LEU A 322 -34.63 -16.48 -10.53
C LEU A 322 -33.99 -16.66 -9.14
N LEU A 323 -34.76 -17.11 -8.14
CA LEU A 323 -34.23 -17.43 -6.81
C LEU A 323 -33.21 -18.57 -6.85
N GLU A 324 -33.44 -19.59 -7.69
CA GLU A 324 -32.48 -20.67 -7.89
C GLU A 324 -31.13 -20.14 -8.43
N SER A 325 -31.18 -19.23 -9.41
CA SER A 325 -29.98 -18.60 -9.97
C SER A 325 -29.26 -17.70 -8.95
N ILE A 326 -30.02 -16.91 -8.18
CA ILE A 326 -29.46 -16.05 -7.12
C ILE A 326 -28.83 -16.90 -6.02
N MET A 327 -29.46 -17.99 -5.58
CA MET A 327 -28.93 -18.89 -4.56
C MET A 327 -27.63 -19.55 -5.02
N LEU A 328 -27.58 -20.04 -6.26
CA LEU A 328 -26.37 -20.59 -6.86
C LEU A 328 -25.23 -19.56 -6.87
N SER A 329 -25.54 -18.33 -7.27
CA SER A 329 -24.55 -17.26 -7.28
C SER A 329 -24.08 -16.89 -5.89
N PHE A 330 -24.98 -16.78 -4.92
CA PHE A 330 -24.67 -16.42 -3.55
C PHE A 330 -23.81 -17.48 -2.85
N ILE A 331 -24.10 -18.76 -3.07
CA ILE A 331 -23.25 -19.87 -2.58
C ILE A 331 -21.85 -19.78 -3.20
N GLY A 332 -21.76 -19.59 -4.52
CA GLY A 332 -20.48 -19.40 -5.20
C GLY A 332 -19.73 -18.16 -4.70
N GLY A 333 -20.44 -17.07 -4.44
CA GLY A 333 -19.89 -15.82 -3.92
C GLY A 333 -19.36 -15.95 -2.50
N ILE A 334 -20.08 -16.63 -1.59
CA ILE A 334 -19.61 -16.89 -0.22
C ILE A 334 -18.36 -17.77 -0.24
N ILE A 335 -18.40 -18.87 -1.02
CA ILE A 335 -17.24 -19.77 -1.10
C ILE A 335 -16.05 -19.04 -1.72
N GLY A 336 -16.27 -18.29 -2.81
CA GLY A 336 -15.25 -17.45 -3.43
C GLY A 336 -14.70 -16.38 -2.49
N LEU A 337 -15.54 -15.80 -1.62
CA LEU A 337 -15.13 -14.84 -0.59
C LEU A 337 -14.21 -15.49 0.45
N ILE A 338 -14.61 -16.64 1.01
CA ILE A 338 -13.80 -17.35 2.01
C ILE A 338 -12.46 -17.76 1.40
N LEU A 339 -12.48 -18.36 0.21
CA LEU A 339 -11.26 -18.77 -0.49
C LEU A 339 -10.40 -17.57 -0.88
N GLY A 340 -11.01 -16.47 -1.33
CA GLY A 340 -10.31 -15.24 -1.71
C GLY A 340 -9.62 -14.58 -0.52
N LEU A 341 -10.30 -14.48 0.63
CA LEU A 341 -9.70 -13.98 1.86
C LEU A 341 -8.56 -14.89 2.36
N SER A 342 -8.78 -16.21 2.31
CA SER A 342 -7.76 -17.19 2.71
C SER A 342 -6.52 -17.11 1.82
N ALA A 343 -6.72 -17.01 0.50
CA ALA A 343 -5.66 -16.83 -0.47
C ALA A 343 -4.93 -15.49 -0.29
N SER A 344 -5.67 -14.40 -0.05
CA SER A 344 -5.10 -13.08 0.24
C SER A 344 -4.21 -13.12 1.46
N TYR A 345 -4.69 -13.71 2.56
CA TYR A 345 -3.93 -13.85 3.79
C TYR A 345 -2.65 -14.66 3.58
N GLY A 346 -2.75 -15.80 2.87
CA GLY A 346 -1.59 -16.63 2.53
C GLY A 346 -0.58 -15.87 1.66
N LEU A 347 -1.05 -15.10 0.67
CA LEU A 347 -0.17 -14.36 -0.23
C LEU A 347 0.49 -13.15 0.45
N CYS A 348 -0.25 -12.40 1.27
CA CYS A 348 0.31 -11.32 2.09
C CYS A 348 1.43 -11.83 3.01
N ARG A 349 1.25 -13.02 3.60
CA ARG A 349 2.27 -13.63 4.46
C ARG A 349 3.47 -14.17 3.69
N LEU A 350 3.30 -14.57 2.43
CA LEU A 350 4.41 -14.97 1.55
C LEU A 350 5.21 -13.77 1.04
N LEU A 351 4.56 -12.62 0.88
CA LEU A 351 5.15 -11.37 0.40
C LEU A 351 5.62 -10.44 1.53
N ASP A 352 5.48 -10.85 2.79
CA ASP A 352 5.78 -10.05 3.99
C ASP A 352 5.07 -8.67 4.02
N ILE A 353 3.83 -8.60 3.54
CA ILE A 353 3.00 -7.38 3.55
C ILE A 353 1.93 -7.51 4.65
N PRO A 354 1.68 -6.47 5.47
CA PRO A 354 0.63 -6.53 6.47
C PRO A 354 -0.73 -6.71 5.82
N PHE A 355 -1.41 -7.80 6.17
CA PHE A 355 -2.74 -8.08 5.66
C PHE A 355 -3.75 -7.05 6.17
N SER A 356 -4.38 -6.32 5.26
CA SER A 356 -5.45 -5.38 5.58
C SER A 356 -6.75 -5.81 4.90
N LEU A 357 -7.82 -5.93 5.69
CA LEU A 357 -9.12 -6.34 5.17
C LEU A 357 -9.75 -5.21 4.35
N SER A 358 -9.99 -5.47 3.06
CA SER A 358 -10.67 -4.54 2.17
C SER A 358 -12.19 -4.72 2.22
N LEU A 359 -12.90 -3.85 2.97
CA LEU A 359 -14.37 -3.83 2.93
C LEU A 359 -14.89 -3.53 1.52
N GLY A 360 -14.18 -2.70 0.75
CA GLY A 360 -14.51 -2.39 -0.63
C GLY A 360 -14.47 -3.62 -1.54
N ALA A 361 -13.45 -4.47 -1.41
CA ALA A 361 -13.35 -5.71 -2.19
C ALA A 361 -14.46 -6.71 -1.83
N ILE A 362 -14.82 -6.81 -0.55
CA ILE A 362 -15.91 -7.69 -0.09
C ILE A 362 -17.26 -7.21 -0.64
N MET A 363 -17.56 -5.91 -0.49
CA MET A 363 -18.77 -5.30 -1.03
C MET A 363 -18.87 -5.47 -2.54
N LEU A 364 -17.77 -5.24 -3.26
CA LEU A 364 -17.71 -5.44 -4.70
C LEU A 364 -17.95 -6.91 -5.06
N GLY A 365 -17.22 -7.86 -4.46
CA GLY A 365 -17.34 -9.27 -4.76
C GLY A 365 -18.74 -9.83 -4.51
N VAL A 366 -19.33 -9.52 -3.35
CA VAL A 366 -20.70 -9.94 -3.00
C VAL A 366 -21.74 -9.25 -3.87
N GLY A 367 -21.60 -7.95 -4.11
CA GLY A 367 -22.50 -7.18 -4.96
C GLY A 367 -22.49 -7.68 -6.42
N PHE A 368 -21.30 -7.95 -6.97
CA PHE A 368 -21.16 -8.50 -8.32
C PHE A 368 -21.73 -9.91 -8.44
N SER A 369 -21.50 -10.78 -7.45
CA SER A 369 -22.12 -12.12 -7.41
C SER A 369 -23.65 -12.02 -7.44
N GLY A 370 -24.25 -11.15 -6.62
CA GLY A 370 -25.70 -10.92 -6.66
C GLY A 370 -26.19 -10.43 -8.03
N ALA A 371 -25.50 -9.45 -8.61
CA ALA A 371 -25.83 -8.89 -9.92
C ALA A 371 -25.78 -9.94 -11.03
N VAL A 372 -24.74 -10.78 -11.06
CA VAL A 372 -24.59 -11.86 -12.04
C VAL A 372 -25.73 -12.89 -11.94
N GLY A 373 -26.09 -13.29 -10.72
CA GLY A 373 -27.21 -14.22 -10.50
C GLY A 373 -28.55 -13.69 -11.01
N ILE A 374 -28.78 -12.38 -10.85
CA ILE A 374 -29.99 -11.72 -11.35
C ILE A 374 -29.98 -11.61 -12.88
N ILE A 375 -28.92 -11.04 -13.45
CA ILE A 375 -28.83 -10.73 -14.90
C ILE A 375 -28.89 -12.01 -15.73
N PHE A 376 -28.07 -13.00 -15.40
CA PHE A 376 -27.96 -14.24 -16.16
C PHE A 376 -29.06 -15.26 -15.81
N GLY A 377 -29.69 -15.14 -14.63
CA GLY A 377 -30.85 -15.94 -14.25
C GLY A 377 -32.17 -15.45 -14.85
N TRP A 378 -32.26 -14.16 -15.21
CA TRP A 378 -33.51 -13.55 -15.67
C TRP A 378 -34.02 -14.12 -17.00
N ALA A 379 -33.16 -14.25 -18.02
CA ALA A 379 -33.57 -14.74 -19.33
C ALA A 379 -34.09 -16.20 -19.31
N PRO A 380 -33.40 -17.16 -18.65
CA PRO A 380 -33.93 -18.52 -18.47
C PRO A 380 -35.24 -18.54 -17.67
N ALA A 381 -35.32 -17.78 -16.56
CA ALA A 381 -36.51 -17.70 -15.74
C ALA A 381 -37.72 -17.16 -16.52
N ARG A 382 -37.49 -16.15 -17.37
CA ARG A 382 -38.51 -15.61 -18.25
C ARG A 382 -38.95 -16.63 -19.30
N LYS A 383 -38.01 -17.38 -19.89
CA LYS A 383 -38.31 -18.47 -20.83
C LYS A 383 -39.20 -19.54 -20.18
N ALA A 384 -38.89 -19.98 -18.96
CA ALA A 384 -39.71 -20.93 -18.21
C ALA A 384 -41.13 -20.39 -17.94
N SER A 385 -41.22 -19.13 -17.53
CA SER A 385 -42.49 -18.46 -17.24
C SER A 385 -43.39 -18.27 -18.45
N ASN A 386 -42.85 -18.32 -19.67
CA ASN A 386 -43.59 -18.15 -20.93
C ASN A 386 -43.93 -19.46 -21.67
N LEU A 387 -43.50 -20.63 -21.15
CA LEU A 387 -43.89 -21.93 -21.74
C LEU A 387 -45.41 -22.12 -21.79
N ASN A 388 -45.95 -22.51 -22.94
CA ASN A 388 -47.35 -22.88 -23.08
C ASN A 388 -47.61 -24.24 -22.42
N PRO A 389 -48.64 -24.38 -21.55
CA PRO A 389 -48.91 -25.65 -20.87
C PRO A 389 -49.20 -26.82 -21.83
N ILE A 390 -49.86 -26.53 -22.95
CA ILE A 390 -50.22 -27.54 -23.96
C ILE A 390 -48.98 -28.07 -24.66
N ASP A 391 -48.10 -27.18 -25.15
CA ASP A 391 -46.85 -27.55 -25.83
C ASP A 391 -45.92 -28.30 -24.86
N ALA A 392 -45.86 -27.84 -23.61
CA ALA A 392 -45.02 -28.42 -22.57
C ALA A 392 -45.47 -29.83 -22.12
N LEU A 393 -46.72 -30.23 -22.35
CA LEU A 393 -47.22 -31.57 -22.03
C LEU A 393 -47.25 -32.51 -23.25
N ARG A 394 -47.14 -31.95 -24.47
CA ARG A 394 -47.13 -32.70 -25.73
C ARG A 394 -45.75 -33.24 -26.10
N SER A 395 -44.68 -32.69 -25.54
CA SER A 395 -43.28 -33.06 -25.83
C SER A 395 -42.80 -34.34 -25.14
N VAL A 396 -43.70 -35.30 -24.87
CA VAL A 396 -43.40 -36.60 -24.23
C VAL A 396 -43.17 -37.67 -25.27
#